data_AF-A0A6C0H548-F1
#
_entry.id   AF-A0A6C0H548-F1
#
_cell.length_a   1.000
_cell.length_b   1.000
_cell.length_c   1.000
_cell.angle_alpha   90.00
_cell.angle_beta   90.00
_cell.angle_gamma   90.00
#
_symmetry.space_group_name_H-M   'P 1'
#
loop_
_entity.id
_entity.type
_entity.pdbx_description
1 polymer ?
#
loop_
_entity_poly.entity_id
_entity_poly.type
_entity_poly.pdbx_seq_one_letter_code
_entity_poly.pdbx_strand_id
1 'polypeptide(L)'
;MIDYPPEVWGPHFWFFIHTISFFYPDFPNDTIKKKHYEFIHNLPFFIPHNESSTFFTNLLNKYPLKPFLDSKLHFMQWTHFIHNKVNLHLNKSQLSFNDFYGHYYSKFHYKHNKYIIRKKYKFIVFISFFVFLISMSIYLK
;
A
#
# COMPACT_ATOMS: atom_id res chain seq x y z
N MET A 1 -8.81 16.84 21.52
CA MET A 1 -8.93 15.85 20.42
C MET A 1 -9.39 14.55 21.03
N ILE A 2 -10.37 13.87 20.41
CA ILE A 2 -10.76 12.53 20.83
C ILE A 2 -9.61 11.60 20.48
N ASP A 3 -9.08 10.92 21.49
CA ASP A 3 -7.93 10.03 21.34
C ASP A 3 -8.43 8.63 20.96
N TYR A 4 -8.48 8.35 19.66
CA TYR A 4 -8.90 7.04 19.17
C TYR A 4 -7.75 6.03 19.26
N PRO A 5 -8.01 4.80 19.74
CA PRO A 5 -6.98 3.77 19.87
C PRO A 5 -6.20 3.57 18.57
N PRO A 6 -4.86 3.58 18.58
CA PRO A 6 -4.01 3.38 17.40
C PRO A 6 -4.31 2.10 16.61
N GLU A 7 -4.91 1.10 17.23
CA GLU A 7 -5.31 -0.18 16.61
C GLU A 7 -6.38 0.01 15.53
N VAL A 8 -7.22 1.03 15.66
CA VAL A 8 -8.33 1.28 14.72
C VAL A 8 -7.82 1.86 13.41
N TRP A 9 -6.93 2.85 13.46
CA TRP A 9 -6.47 3.59 12.28
C TRP A 9 -5.07 3.20 11.82
N GLY A 10 -4.21 2.74 12.72
CA GLY A 10 -2.80 2.42 12.46
C GLY A 10 -2.59 1.41 11.33
N PRO A 11 -3.31 0.27 11.28
CA PRO A 11 -3.19 -0.69 10.17
C PRO A 11 -3.51 -0.09 8.80
N HIS A 12 -4.50 0.82 8.73
CA HIS A 12 -4.87 1.51 7.49
C HIS A 12 -3.82 2.55 7.08
N PHE A 13 -3.27 3.27 8.05
CA PHE A 13 -2.20 4.24 7.84
C PHE A 13 -0.95 3.57 7.27
N TRP A 14 -0.49 2.49 7.91
CA TRP A 14 0.64 1.70 7.42
C TRP A 14 0.36 1.04 6.09
N PHE A 15 -0.88 0.54 5.87
CA PHE A 15 -1.25 -0.02 4.58
C PHE A 15 -1.03 0.99 3.45
N PHE A 16 -1.42 2.25 3.64
CA PHE A 16 -1.24 3.31 2.65
C PHE A 16 0.24 3.62 2.40
N ILE A 17 1.04 3.79 3.47
CA ILE A 17 2.49 4.06 3.34
C ILE A 17 3.20 2.95 2.57
N HIS A 18 2.96 1.69 2.93
CA HIS A 18 3.57 0.55 2.25
C HIS A 18 3.12 0.45 0.81
N THR A 19 1.84 0.74 0.52
CA THR A 19 1.33 0.80 -0.85
C THR A 19 2.09 1.85 -1.67
N ILE A 20 2.28 3.06 -1.14
CA ILE A 20 3.07 4.10 -1.82
C ILE A 20 4.50 3.61 -2.10
N SER A 21 5.17 2.99 -1.12
CA SER A 21 6.53 2.48 -1.33
C SER A 21 6.60 1.36 -2.37
N PHE A 22 5.57 0.50 -2.44
CA PHE A 22 5.49 -0.61 -3.39
C PHE A 22 5.33 -0.14 -4.84
N PHE A 23 4.63 0.98 -5.04
CA PHE A 23 4.42 1.61 -6.35
C PHE A 23 5.42 2.74 -6.67
N TYR A 24 6.41 2.96 -5.82
CA TYR A 24 7.47 3.93 -6.08
C TYR A 24 8.27 3.55 -7.35
N PRO A 25 8.77 4.48 -8.17
CA PRO A 25 9.53 4.12 -9.36
C PRO A 25 10.87 3.44 -9.03
N ASP A 26 11.33 2.54 -9.90
CA ASP A 26 12.67 1.94 -9.77
C ASP A 26 13.77 2.99 -10.00
N PHE A 27 13.52 3.99 -10.86
CA PHE A 27 14.41 5.11 -11.17
C PHE A 27 13.67 6.45 -11.01
N PRO A 28 13.53 6.97 -9.77
CA PRO A 28 12.80 8.21 -9.50
C PRO A 28 13.63 9.45 -9.87
N ASN A 29 12.98 10.46 -10.45
CA ASN A 29 13.59 11.78 -10.64
C ASN A 29 13.49 12.64 -9.37
N ASP A 30 14.19 13.79 -9.37
CA ASP A 30 14.26 14.67 -8.19
C ASP A 30 12.88 15.20 -7.74
N THR A 31 11.96 15.43 -8.68
CA THR A 31 10.59 15.83 -8.34
C THR A 31 9.87 14.74 -7.56
N ILE A 32 9.97 13.48 -8.01
CA ILE A 32 9.35 12.34 -7.33
C ILE A 32 9.98 12.15 -5.95
N LYS A 33 11.31 12.21 -5.83
CA LYS A 33 12.03 12.13 -4.55
C LYS A 33 11.54 13.22 -3.59
N LYS A 34 11.50 14.48 -4.03
CA LYS A 34 11.04 15.61 -3.22
C LYS A 34 9.60 15.41 -2.74
N LYS A 35 8.68 14.98 -3.61
CA LYS A 35 7.27 14.78 -3.23
C LYS A 35 7.08 13.67 -2.19
N HIS A 36 7.83 12.58 -2.30
CA HIS A 36 7.77 11.49 -1.32
C HIS A 36 8.44 11.88 0.00
N TYR A 37 9.55 12.64 -0.07
CA TYR A 37 10.18 13.20 1.12
C TYR A 37 9.23 14.10 1.90
N GLU A 38 8.59 15.08 1.23
CA GLU A 38 7.62 16.00 1.81
C GLU A 38 6.42 15.25 2.37
N PHE A 39 5.87 14.27 1.63
CA PHE A 39 4.77 13.45 2.10
C PHE A 39 5.11 12.74 3.42
N ILE A 40 6.22 12.00 3.48
CA ILE A 40 6.62 11.26 4.68
C ILE A 40 6.93 12.19 5.85
N HIS A 41 7.61 13.30 5.62
CA HIS A 41 7.95 14.26 6.68
C HIS A 41 6.72 14.97 7.24
N ASN A 42 5.65 15.09 6.46
CA ASN A 42 4.41 15.70 6.91
C ASN A 42 3.44 14.71 7.56
N LEU A 43 3.70 13.40 7.52
CA LEU A 43 2.83 12.39 8.15
C LEU A 43 2.53 12.65 9.63
N PRO A 44 3.47 13.10 10.50
CA PRO A 44 3.17 13.44 11.88
C PRO A 44 1.95 14.36 12.08
N PHE A 45 1.75 15.33 11.16
CA PHE A 45 0.63 16.27 11.25
C PHE A 45 -0.74 15.63 11.04
N PHE A 46 -0.80 14.45 10.43
CA PHE A 46 -2.03 13.73 10.13
C PHE A 46 -2.29 12.56 11.10
N ILE A 47 -1.40 12.34 12.07
CA ILE A 47 -1.58 11.29 13.08
C ILE A 47 -2.44 11.86 14.23
N PRO A 48 -3.63 11.30 14.51
CA PRO A 48 -4.57 11.86 15.49
C PRO A 48 -4.21 11.59 16.95
N HIS A 49 -3.14 10.84 17.21
CA HIS A 49 -2.66 10.45 18.54
C HIS A 49 -1.29 11.12 18.81
N ASN A 50 -1.23 11.99 19.82
CA ASN A 50 -0.08 12.86 20.07
C ASN A 50 1.22 12.09 20.29
N GLU A 51 1.21 11.07 21.16
CA GLU A 51 2.41 10.28 21.45
C GLU A 51 2.91 9.54 20.20
N SER A 52 2.00 9.03 19.37
CA SER A 52 2.35 8.37 18.11
C SER A 52 2.96 9.35 17.12
N SER A 53 2.43 10.57 17.04
CA SER A 53 2.95 11.64 16.19
C SER A 53 4.36 12.07 16.63
N THR A 54 4.56 12.32 17.93
CA THR A 54 5.87 12.64 18.50
C THR A 54 6.86 11.50 18.29
N PHE A 55 6.45 10.25 18.52
CA PHE A 55 7.32 9.09 18.32
C PHE A 55 7.73 8.95 16.85
N PHE A 56 6.79 9.08 15.91
CA PHE A 56 7.11 9.03 14.48
C PHE A 56 8.05 10.17 14.07
N THR A 57 7.85 11.39 14.60
CA THR A 57 8.75 12.52 14.37
C THR A 57 10.18 12.21 14.84
N ASN A 58 10.33 11.60 16.01
CA ASN A 58 11.64 11.17 16.53
C ASN A 58 12.28 10.09 15.65
N LEU A 59 11.49 9.17 15.08
CA LEU A 59 12.01 8.19 14.11
C LEU A 59 12.52 8.86 12.84
N LEU A 60 11.81 9.86 12.30
CA LEU A 60 12.25 10.60 11.11
C LEU A 60 13.59 11.32 11.35
N ASN A 61 13.74 11.95 12.52
CA ASN A 61 14.97 12.64 12.91
C ASN A 61 16.15 11.65 13.08
N LYS A 62 15.88 10.48 13.65
CA LYS A 62 16.90 9.46 13.91
C LYS A 62 17.30 8.67 12.66
N TYR A 63 16.37 8.47 11.74
CA TYR A 63 16.53 7.62 10.56
C TYR A 63 16.11 8.38 9.30
N PRO A 64 16.96 9.30 8.80
CA PRO A 64 16.59 10.18 7.70
C PRO A 64 16.23 9.39 6.43
N LEU A 65 15.13 9.77 5.80
CA LEU A 65 14.59 9.11 4.61
C LEU A 65 15.40 9.36 3.33
N LYS A 66 16.06 10.52 3.22
CA LYS A 66 16.66 11.01 1.96
C LYS A 66 17.53 9.97 1.22
N PRO A 67 18.42 9.19 1.89
CA PRO A 67 19.26 8.19 1.21
C PRO A 67 18.48 7.00 0.63
N PHE A 68 17.23 6.80 1.04
CA PHE A 68 16.42 5.65 0.66
C PHE A 68 15.44 5.96 -0.49
N LEU A 69 15.43 7.20 -1.00
CA LEU A 69 14.58 7.62 -2.11
C LEU A 69 15.23 7.42 -3.49
N ASP A 70 16.39 6.78 -3.56
CA ASP A 70 17.07 6.55 -4.85
C ASP A 70 16.51 5.35 -5.62
N SER A 71 15.76 4.45 -4.97
CA SER A 71 15.10 3.32 -5.63
C SER A 71 13.85 2.86 -4.89
N LYS A 72 12.94 2.18 -5.60
CA LYS A 72 11.79 1.45 -5.02
C LYS A 72 12.20 0.55 -3.88
N LEU A 73 13.23 -0.28 -4.10
CA LEU A 73 13.67 -1.26 -3.11
C LEU A 73 14.13 -0.58 -1.82
N HIS A 74 14.96 0.46 -1.90
CA HIS A 74 15.45 1.17 -0.72
C HIS A 74 14.31 1.86 0.03
N PHE A 75 13.36 2.46 -0.69
CA PHE A 75 12.23 3.12 -0.05
C PHE A 75 11.32 2.10 0.66
N MET A 76 11.05 0.95 0.05
CA MET A 76 10.32 -0.15 0.68
C MET A 76 11.04 -0.70 1.93
N GLN A 77 12.37 -0.84 1.88
CA GLN A 77 13.17 -1.27 3.02
C GLN A 77 13.09 -0.26 4.16
N TRP A 78 13.14 1.03 3.86
CA TRP A 78 13.03 2.07 4.86
C TRP A 78 11.65 2.09 5.51
N THR A 79 10.56 2.04 4.73
CA THR A 79 9.19 2.03 5.31
C THR A 79 8.95 0.79 6.17
N HIS A 80 9.43 -0.37 5.74
CA HIS A 80 9.42 -1.61 6.52
C HIS A 80 10.22 -1.47 7.83
N PHE A 81 11.44 -0.95 7.76
CA PHE A 81 12.30 -0.74 8.91
C PHE A 81 11.65 0.18 9.95
N ILE A 82 11.10 1.32 9.53
CA ILE A 82 10.43 2.26 10.42
C ILE A 82 9.19 1.62 11.05
N HIS A 83 8.40 0.87 10.28
CA HIS A 83 7.25 0.14 10.82
C HIS A 83 7.67 -0.90 11.87
N ASN A 84 8.78 -1.61 11.66
CA ASN A 84 9.34 -2.52 12.66
C ASN A 84 9.82 -1.79 13.94
N LYS A 85 10.36 -0.56 13.84
CA LYS A 85 10.66 0.25 15.03
C LYS A 85 9.42 0.62 15.82
N VAL A 86 8.31 0.91 15.14
CA VAL A 86 7.00 1.12 15.78
C VAL A 86 6.47 -0.16 16.41
N ASN A 87 6.57 -1.30 15.72
CA ASN A 87 6.18 -2.58 16.31
C ASN A 87 6.98 -2.91 17.57
N LEU A 88 8.30 -2.72 17.54
CA LEU A 88 9.16 -2.93 18.71
C LEU A 88 8.75 -2.02 19.88
N HIS A 89 8.45 -0.73 19.62
CA HIS A 89 7.99 0.20 20.65
C HIS A 89 6.64 -0.22 21.26
N LEU A 90 5.75 -0.81 20.45
CA LEU A 90 4.45 -1.32 20.87
C LEU A 90 4.49 -2.77 21.39
N ASN A 91 5.69 -3.36 21.60
CA ASN A 91 5.88 -4.76 21.99
C ASN A 91 5.22 -5.78 21.05
N LYS A 92 5.14 -5.47 19.75
CA LYS A 92 4.64 -6.34 18.68
C LYS A 92 5.79 -7.08 18.01
N SER A 93 5.49 -8.25 17.44
CA SER A 93 6.46 -9.02 16.65
C SER A 93 6.97 -8.21 15.46
N GLN A 94 8.27 -8.30 15.20
CA GLN A 94 8.87 -7.77 13.97
C GLN A 94 8.76 -8.81 12.85
N LEU A 95 8.73 -8.33 11.62
CA LEU A 95 8.66 -9.18 10.44
C LEU A 95 9.93 -9.00 9.59
N SER A 96 10.45 -10.08 9.00
CA SER A 96 11.59 -9.96 8.09
C SER A 96 11.19 -9.19 6.81
N PHE A 97 12.16 -8.61 6.10
CA PHE A 97 11.83 -7.90 4.86
C PHE A 97 11.28 -8.86 3.79
N ASN A 98 11.80 -10.08 3.71
CA ASN A 98 11.34 -11.10 2.75
C ASN A 98 9.91 -11.53 3.02
N ASP A 99 9.56 -11.78 4.28
CA ASP A 99 8.18 -12.12 4.65
C ASP A 99 7.24 -10.96 4.35
N PHE A 100 7.67 -9.73 4.62
CA PHE A 100 6.89 -8.52 4.39
C PHE A 100 6.60 -8.37 2.90
N TYR A 101 7.65 -8.49 2.09
CA TYR A 101 7.57 -8.44 0.64
C TYR A 101 6.64 -9.54 0.10
N GLY A 102 6.81 -10.79 0.55
CA GLY A 102 5.97 -11.91 0.12
C GLY A 102 4.50 -11.72 0.48
N HIS A 103 4.20 -11.24 1.69
CA HIS A 103 2.82 -10.94 2.11
C HIS A 103 2.20 -9.81 1.30
N TYR A 104 2.93 -8.71 1.06
CA TYR A 104 2.43 -7.60 0.26
C TYR A 104 2.22 -7.98 -1.20
N TYR A 105 3.23 -8.63 -1.80
CA TYR A 105 3.19 -9.10 -3.18
C TYR A 105 1.99 -10.03 -3.41
N SER A 106 1.83 -11.07 -2.57
CA SER A 106 0.73 -12.03 -2.69
C SER A 106 -0.65 -11.35 -2.57
N LYS A 107 -0.81 -10.38 -1.67
CA LYS A 107 -2.08 -9.63 -1.49
C LYS A 107 -2.47 -8.85 -2.74
N PHE A 108 -1.53 -8.17 -3.40
CA PHE A 108 -1.79 -7.42 -4.62
C PHE A 108 -1.99 -8.33 -5.83
N HIS A 109 -1.14 -9.34 -6.02
CA HIS A 109 -1.25 -10.27 -7.14
C HIS A 109 -2.50 -11.14 -7.07
N TYR A 110 -2.86 -11.66 -5.89
CA TYR A 110 -4.08 -12.45 -5.72
C TYR A 110 -5.35 -11.63 -6.05
N LYS A 111 -5.44 -10.40 -5.52
CA LYS A 111 -6.59 -9.53 -5.81
C LYS A 111 -6.66 -9.14 -7.28
N HIS A 112 -5.52 -8.86 -7.91
CA HIS A 112 -5.45 -8.54 -9.33
C HIS A 112 -5.91 -9.72 -10.21
N ASN A 113 -5.41 -10.93 -9.93
CA ASN A 113 -5.81 -12.14 -10.66
C ASN A 113 -7.32 -12.41 -10.51
N LYS A 114 -7.85 -12.30 -9.29
CA LYS A 114 -9.29 -12.46 -9.04
C LYS A 114 -10.12 -11.41 -9.79
N TYR A 115 -9.64 -10.17 -9.88
CA TYR A 115 -10.28 -9.10 -10.66
C TYR A 115 -10.28 -9.42 -12.16
N ILE A 116 -9.14 -9.82 -12.74
CA ILE A 116 -9.04 -10.23 -14.16
C ILE A 116 -10.01 -11.38 -14.45
N ILE A 117 -9.98 -12.43 -13.62
CA ILE A 117 -10.85 -13.60 -13.77
C ILE A 117 -12.31 -13.17 -13.75
N ARG A 118 -12.73 -12.37 -12.76
CA ARG A 118 -14.10 -11.85 -12.66
C ARG A 118 -14.49 -11.01 -13.88
N LYS A 119 -13.60 -10.17 -14.39
CA LYS A 119 -13.82 -9.36 -15.61
C LYS A 119 -14.00 -10.25 -16.84
N LYS A 120 -13.16 -11.28 -17.00
CA LYS A 120 -13.25 -12.27 -18.08
C LYS A 120 -14.57 -13.04 -18.04
N TYR A 121 -14.99 -13.54 -16.87
CA TYR A 121 -16.28 -14.21 -16.72
C TYR A 121 -17.46 -13.29 -17.06
N LYS A 122 -17.45 -12.03 -16.60
CA LYS A 122 -18.49 -11.06 -16.97
C LYS A 122 -18.56 -10.82 -18.48
N PHE A 123 -17.42 -10.75 -19.15
CA PHE A 123 -17.35 -10.58 -20.60
C PHE A 123 -17.89 -11.81 -21.35
N ILE A 124 -17.55 -13.03 -20.90
CA ILE A 124 -18.08 -14.28 -21.46
C ILE A 124 -19.61 -14.33 -21.33
N VAL A 125 -20.15 -14.04 -20.14
CA VAL A 125 -21.60 -14.03 -19.91
C VAL A 125 -22.31 -13.00 -20.81
N PHE A 126 -21.70 -11.83 -21.00
CA PHE A 126 -22.22 -10.79 -21.90
C PHE A 126 -22.26 -11.25 -23.37
N ILE A 127 -21.19 -11.89 -23.86
CA ILE A 127 -21.17 -12.45 -25.22
C ILE A 127 -22.22 -13.55 -25.38
N SER A 128 -22.31 -14.49 -24.43
CA SER A 128 -23.28 -15.58 -24.49
C SER A 128 -24.72 -15.06 -24.54
N PHE A 129 -25.03 -13.98 -23.82
CA PHE A 129 -26.34 -13.33 -23.86
C PHE A 129 -26.66 -12.74 -25.25
N PHE A 130 -25.71 -12.04 -25.88
CA PHE A 130 -25.90 -11.50 -27.23
C PHE A 130 -26.05 -12.60 -28.30
N VAL A 131 -25.24 -13.66 -28.21
CA VAL A 131 -25.36 -14.83 -29.11
C VAL A 131 -26.75 -15.46 -28.97
N PHE A 132 -27.24 -15.63 -27.74
CA PHE A 132 -28.58 -16.15 -27.47
C PHE A 132 -29.70 -15.28 -28.09
N LEU A 133 -29.61 -13.96 -27.96
CA LEU A 133 -30.57 -13.03 -28.57
C LEU A 133 -30.57 -13.13 -30.11
N ILE A 134 -29.38 -13.22 -30.72
CA ILE A 134 -29.25 -13.38 -32.17
C ILE A 134 -29.87 -14.71 -32.60
N SER A 135 -29.58 -15.82 -31.92
CA SER A 135 -30.16 -17.12 -32.27
C SER A 135 -31.68 -17.15 -32.14
N MET A 136 -32.23 -16.50 -31.11
CA MET A 136 -33.69 -16.38 -30.93
C MET A 136 -34.32 -15.54 -32.04
N SER A 137 -33.66 -14.46 -32.47
CA SER A 137 -34.15 -13.63 -33.57
C SER A 137 -34.17 -14.35 -34.92
N ILE A 138 -33.26 -15.30 -35.14
CA ILE A 138 -33.22 -16.15 -36.34
C ILE A 138 -34.32 -17.22 -36.26
N TYR A 139 -34.51 -17.86 -35.10
CA TYR A 139 -35.53 -18.91 -34.92
C TYR A 139 -36.96 -18.41 -35.06
N LEU A 140 -37.23 -17.15 -34.70
CA LEU A 140 -38.57 -16.55 -34.76
C LEU A 140 -38.94 -15.97 -36.15
N LYS A 141 -38.03 -16.03 -37.13
CA LYS A 141 -38.29 -15.66 -38.53
C LYS A 141 -38.62 -16.89 -39.36
#